data_AF-A0A8I1W8N4-F1
#
_entry.id   AF-A0A8I1W8N4-F1
#
_cell.length_a   1.000
_cell.length_b   1.000
_cell.length_c   1.000
_cell.angle_alpha   90.00
_cell.angle_beta   90.00
_cell.angle_gamma   90.00
#
_symmetry.space_group_name_H-M   'P 1'
#
loop_
_entity.id
_entity.type
_entity.pdbx_description
1 polymer ?
#
loop_
_entity_poly.entity_id
_entity_poly.type
_entity_poly.pdbx_seq_one_letter_code
_entity_poly.pdbx_strand_id
1 'polypeptide(L)' 'MNISPKLVRFDENSMWVELLDGRIIGVPLVWFPRLLRAQPEQLAQ' A
#
# COMPACT_ATOMS: atom_id res chain seq x y z
N MET A 1 9.07 15.45 -12.02
CA MET A 1 7.99 15.11 -11.06
C MET A 1 8.44 13.86 -10.32
N ASN A 2 8.70 13.94 -9.01
CA ASN A 2 9.31 12.84 -8.26
C ASN A 2 8.21 12.08 -7.52
N ILE A 3 7.88 10.88 -7.99
CA ILE A 3 6.79 10.05 -7.47
C ILE A 3 7.28 9.02 -6.44
N SER A 4 8.32 9.36 -5.67
CA SER A 4 8.86 8.45 -4.67
C SER A 4 7.86 8.23 -3.53
N PRO A 5 7.67 6.98 -3.10
CA PRO A 5 6.84 6.65 -1.95
C PRO A 5 7.51 7.17 -0.67
N LYS A 6 6.69 7.72 0.21
CA LYS A 6 7.04 8.23 1.53
C LYS A 6 6.59 7.28 2.63
N LEU A 7 5.37 6.76 2.53
CA LEU A 7 4.77 5.84 3.49
C LEU A 7 3.88 4.83 2.75
N VAL A 8 3.90 3.59 3.20
CA VAL A 8 2.98 2.55 2.74
C VAL A 8 2.24 2.00 3.95
N ARG A 9 0.91 1.90 3.84
CA ARG A 9 0.06 1.26 4.85
C ARG A 9 -0.94 0.33 4.20
N PHE A 10 -1.35 -0.68 4.95
CA PHE A 10 -2.30 -1.70 4.51
C PHE A 10 -3.50 -1.69 5.43
N ASP A 11 -4.70 -1.67 4.84
CA ASP A 11 -5.97 -1.92 5.52
C ASP A 11 -6.51 -3.29 5.05
N GLU A 12 -7.64 -3.75 5.58
CA GLU A 12 -8.21 -5.10 5.33
C GLU A 12 -8.30 -5.49 3.84
N ASN A 13 -8.56 -4.53 2.96
CA ASN A 13 -8.75 -4.77 1.53
C ASN A 13 -7.96 -3.83 0.61
N SER A 14 -7.20 -2.88 1.15
CA SER A 14 -6.58 -1.82 0.36
C SER A 14 -5.14 -1.52 0.81
N MET A 15 -4.28 -1.24 -0.15
CA MET A 15 -2.95 -0.68 0.08
C MET A 15 -2.99 0.82 -0.21
N TRP A 16 -2.38 1.61 0.66
CA TRP A 16 -2.26 3.06 0.52
C TRP A 16 -0.80 3.46 0.45
N VAL A 17 -0.48 4.31 -0.51
CA VAL A 17 0.88 4.85 -0.71
C VAL A 17 0.80 6.37 -0.63
N GLU A 18 1.45 6.96 0.37
CA GLU A 18 1.70 8.40 0.41
C GLU A 18 2.96 8.70 -0.40
N LEU A 19 2.86 9.64 -1.34
CA LEU A 19 3.99 10.10 -2.14
C LEU A 19 4.64 11.33 -1.48
N LEU A 20 5.92 11.55 -1.77
CA LEU A 20 6.64 12.74 -1.30
C LEU A 20 6.02 14.06 -1.78
N ASP A 21 5.21 14.03 -2.84
CA ASP A 21 4.49 15.19 -3.35
C ASP A 21 3.14 15.46 -2.67
N GLY A 22 2.81 14.70 -1.62
CA GLY A 22 1.61 14.87 -0.80
C GLY A 22 0.36 14.15 -1.33
N ARG A 23 0.45 13.46 -2.47
CA ARG A 23 -0.66 12.65 -2.98
C ARG A 23 -0.73 11.31 -2.25
N ILE A 24 -1.94 10.78 -2.14
CA ILE A 24 -2.20 9.45 -1.59
C ILE A 24 -2.83 8.60 -2.69
N ILE A 25 -2.23 7.44 -2.96
CA ILE A 25 -2.73 6.45 -3.91
C ILE A 25 -3.34 5.30 -3.13
N GLY A 26 -4.62 5.00 -3.36
CA GLY A 26 -5.30 3.81 -2.84
C GLY A 26 -5.46 2.77 -3.94
N VAL A 27 -5.05 1.54 -3.67
CA VAL A 27 -5.22 0.40 -4.60
C VAL A 27 -5.80 -0.82 -3.87
N PRO A 28 -6.75 -1.54 -4.47
CA PRO A 28 -7.30 -2.76 -3.88
C PRO A 28 -6.24 -3.88 -3.78
N LEU A 29 -6.17 -4.57 -2.64
CA LEU A 29 -5.28 -5.72 -2.43
C LEU A 29 -5.59 -6.89 -3.37
N VAL A 30 -6.82 -6.98 -3.87
CA VAL A 30 -7.24 -8.00 -4.85
C VAL A 30 -6.43 -7.96 -6.15
N TRP A 31 -5.80 -6.83 -6.48
CA TRP A 31 -4.90 -6.71 -7.62
C TRP A 31 -3.52 -7.31 -7.38
N PHE A 32 -3.19 -7.60 -6.12
CA PHE A 32 -1.92 -8.18 -5.69
C PHE A 32 -2.19 -9.51 -4.98
N PRO A 33 -2.37 -10.63 -5.71
CA PRO A 33 -2.74 -11.93 -5.13
C PRO A 33 -1.80 -12.42 -4.02
N ARG A 34 -0.53 -12.00 -4.05
CA ARG A 34 0.46 -12.31 -3.01
C ARG A 34 0.23 -11.52 -1.72
N LEU A 35 -0.14 -10.24 -1.84
CA LEU A 35 -0.44 -9.38 -0.69
C LEU A 35 -1.82 -9.69 -0.13
N LEU A 36 -2.79 -10.04 -0.98
CA LEU A 36 -4.12 -10.51 -0.56
C LEU A 36 -4.04 -11.76 0.34
N ARG A 37 -3.05 -12.62 0.13
CA ARG A 37 -2.83 -13.85 0.91
C ARG A 37 -1.81 -13.68 2.04
N ALA A 38 -1.26 -12.48 2.23
CA ALA A 38 -0.30 -12.21 3.28
C ALA A 38 -1.04 -12.08 4.63
N GLN A 39 -0.43 -12.62 5.69
CA GLN A 39 -0.92 -12.40 7.04
C GLN A 39 -0.70 -10.92 7.45
N PRO A 40 -1.52 -10.36 8.35
CA PRO A 40 -1.37 -8.97 8.81
C PRO A 40 0.04 -8.65 9.33
N GLU A 41 0.68 -9.62 9.97
CA GLU A 41 2.07 -9.52 10.48
C GLU A 41 3.11 -9.35 9.36
N GLN A 42 2.80 -9.80 8.14
CA GLN A 42 3.68 -9.67 6.97
C GLN A 42 3.46 -8.37 6.20
N LEU A 43 2.35 -7.67 6.48
CA LEU A 43 2.01 -6.36 5.92
C LEU A 43 2.46 -5.21 6.83
N ALA A 44 2.74 -5.50 8.10
CA ALA A 44 3.31 -4.55 9.07
C ALA A 44 4.85 -4.67 9.08
N GLN A 45 5.54 -4.00 8.16
CA GLN A 45 7.00 -3.92 8.13
C GLN A 45 7.49 -2.47 8.08
#